data_AF-A0A7Y2VQL4-F1
#
_entry.id   AF-A0A7Y2VQL4-F1
#
_cell.length_a   1.000
_cell.length_b   1.000
_cell.length_c   1.000
_cell.angle_alpha   90.00
_cell.angle_beta   90.00
_cell.angle_gamma   90.00
#
_symmetry.space_group_name_H-M   'P 1'
#
loop_
_entity.id
_entity.type
_entity.pdbx_description
1 polymer ?
#
loop_
_entity_poly.entity_id
_entity_poly.type
_entity_poly.pdbx_seq_one_letter_code
_entity_poly.pdbx_strand_id
1 'polypeptide(L)'
;MEADVYILAINDSAISEVAHQLDINKGMLVHTAGSVSMEALPAKLRRGVLYPLQSLSGSIPEKIREIPLCVEASSEEDYQLLEKLAYCISDRVERINSEERRQLHLAAVFANNFSNHMFCLASEICKDHGVPFDLLRPLIRESCNKIMKLTPHEVQTGPARRGDQETIDEHLEMLKESRLQKIYSTLSESIQTTYGKEL
;
A
#
# COMPACT_ATOMS: atom_id res chain seq x y z
N MET A 1 13.88 -20.53 -23.90
CA MET A 1 13.30 -19.22 -24.26
C MET A 1 14.37 -18.20 -23.99
N GLU A 2 14.68 -17.29 -24.92
CA GLU A 2 15.64 -16.22 -24.68
C GLU A 2 14.88 -14.89 -24.58
N ALA A 3 15.14 -14.13 -23.51
CA ALA A 3 14.57 -12.82 -23.26
C ALA A 3 15.58 -11.94 -22.54
N ASP A 4 15.49 -10.62 -22.70
CA ASP A 4 16.35 -9.66 -22.01
C ASP A 4 15.98 -9.53 -20.52
N VAL A 5 14.68 -9.65 -20.20
CA VAL A 5 14.14 -9.56 -18.83
C VAL A 5 13.07 -10.63 -18.61
N TYR A 6 13.14 -11.34 -17.48
CA TYR A 6 12.16 -12.31 -16.99
C TYR A 6 11.49 -11.74 -15.75
N ILE A 7 10.16 -11.68 -15.73
CA ILE A 7 9.39 -11.07 -14.63
C ILE A 7 8.66 -12.17 -13.86
N LEU A 8 8.99 -12.32 -12.58
CA LEU A 8 8.28 -13.15 -11.62
C LEU A 8 7.18 -12.35 -10.92
N ALA A 9 5.96 -12.48 -11.44
CA ALA A 9 4.74 -11.94 -10.85
C ALA A 9 3.91 -13.06 -10.18
N ILE A 10 4.47 -13.62 -9.12
CA ILE A 10 3.88 -14.71 -8.33
C ILE A 10 3.75 -14.29 -6.86
N ASN A 11 3.13 -15.15 -6.05
CA ASN A 11 3.04 -14.91 -4.61
C ASN A 11 4.43 -14.72 -3.98
N ASP A 12 4.56 -13.70 -3.12
CA ASP A 12 5.80 -13.34 -2.41
C ASP A 12 6.52 -14.55 -1.80
N SER A 13 5.75 -15.46 -1.18
CA SER A 13 6.29 -16.67 -0.51
C SER A 13 6.93 -17.68 -1.47
N ALA A 14 6.55 -17.67 -2.75
CA ALA A 14 7.05 -18.60 -3.76
C ALA A 14 8.24 -18.03 -4.56
N ILE A 15 8.55 -16.73 -4.43
CA ILE A 15 9.57 -16.06 -5.26
C ILE A 15 10.93 -16.75 -5.16
N SER A 16 11.43 -16.98 -3.94
CA SER A 16 12.75 -17.58 -3.73
C SER A 16 12.80 -19.00 -4.30
N GLU A 17 11.83 -19.84 -3.95
CA GLU A 17 11.78 -21.23 -4.39
C GLU A 17 11.74 -21.33 -5.93
N VAL A 18 10.82 -20.61 -6.56
CA VAL A 18 10.67 -20.64 -8.02
C VAL A 18 11.91 -20.06 -8.70
N ALA A 19 12.45 -18.94 -8.23
CA ALA A 19 13.63 -18.31 -8.83
C ALA A 19 14.86 -19.23 -8.86
N HIS A 20 15.04 -20.09 -7.85
CA HIS A 20 16.14 -21.06 -7.79
C HIS A 20 15.95 -22.28 -8.70
N GLN A 21 14.72 -22.56 -9.13
CA GLN A 21 14.41 -23.65 -10.06
C GLN A 21 14.54 -23.21 -11.53
N LEU A 22 14.62 -21.90 -11.81
CA LEU A 22 14.74 -21.38 -13.17
C LEU A 22 16.19 -21.48 -13.67
N ASP A 23 16.35 -22.06 -14.87
CA ASP A 23 17.61 -22.09 -15.58
C ASP A 23 17.71 -20.92 -16.58
N ILE A 24 18.12 -19.75 -16.06
CA ILE A 24 18.28 -18.53 -16.84
C ILE A 24 19.77 -18.35 -17.18
N ASN A 25 20.11 -18.61 -18.44
CA ASN A 25 21.49 -18.49 -18.94
C ASN A 25 21.84 -17.08 -19.44
N LYS A 26 20.83 -16.32 -19.87
CA LYS A 26 20.96 -14.94 -20.37
C LYS A 26 19.73 -14.13 -19.95
N GLY A 27 19.92 -12.84 -19.75
CA GLY A 27 18.89 -11.90 -19.33
C GLY A 27 18.85 -11.70 -17.82
N MET A 28 18.00 -10.78 -17.39
CA MET A 28 17.83 -10.39 -16.00
C MET A 28 16.55 -10.97 -15.42
N LEU A 29 16.62 -11.54 -14.23
CA LEU A 29 15.46 -12.00 -13.48
C LEU A 29 15.00 -10.90 -12.53
N VAL A 30 13.72 -10.53 -12.59
CA VAL A 30 13.14 -9.55 -11.67
C VAL A 30 11.89 -10.11 -11.01
N HIS A 31 11.58 -9.64 -9.81
CA HIS A 31 10.27 -9.89 -9.19
C HIS A 31 9.49 -8.58 -8.99
N THR A 32 8.20 -8.70 -8.67
CA THR A 32 7.30 -7.55 -8.50
C THR A 32 6.82 -7.32 -7.07
N ALA A 33 7.36 -8.07 -6.09
CA ALA A 33 6.97 -7.96 -4.68
C ALA A 33 7.50 -6.69 -4.01
N GLY A 34 6.64 -6.05 -3.20
CA GLY A 34 6.98 -4.85 -2.43
C GLY A 34 7.82 -5.13 -1.18
N SER A 35 7.65 -6.30 -0.56
CA SER A 35 8.28 -6.63 0.72
C SER A 35 9.51 -7.54 0.61
N VAL A 36 9.64 -8.26 -0.51
CA VAL A 36 10.72 -9.24 -0.75
C VAL A 36 11.98 -8.53 -1.22
N SER A 37 13.13 -8.94 -0.64
CA SER A 37 14.45 -8.44 -1.03
C SER A 37 14.85 -8.99 -2.39
N MET A 38 15.57 -8.18 -3.19
CA MET A 38 16.23 -8.65 -4.42
C MET A 38 17.14 -9.86 -4.16
N GLU A 39 17.66 -9.99 -2.94
CA GLU A 39 18.50 -11.10 -2.51
C GLU A 39 17.79 -12.46 -2.48
N ALA A 40 16.45 -12.48 -2.53
CA ALA A 40 15.68 -13.72 -2.72
C ALA A 40 15.92 -14.36 -4.10
N LEU A 41 16.45 -13.60 -5.06
CA LEU A 41 16.83 -14.10 -6.38
C LEU A 41 18.28 -14.63 -6.36
N PRO A 42 18.60 -15.71 -7.10
CA PRO A 42 19.93 -16.31 -7.10
C PRO A 42 21.03 -15.30 -7.43
N ALA A 43 22.08 -15.22 -6.59
CA ALA A 43 23.16 -14.25 -6.75
C ALA A 43 23.99 -14.42 -8.03
N LYS A 44 23.95 -15.61 -8.66
CA LYS A 44 24.60 -15.89 -9.95
C LYS A 44 23.91 -15.22 -11.15
N LEU A 45 22.67 -14.75 -10.98
CA LEU A 45 21.88 -14.13 -12.05
C LEU A 45 21.99 -12.61 -11.98
N ARG A 46 21.87 -11.95 -13.13
CA ARG A 46 21.49 -10.54 -13.20
C ARG A 46 20.10 -10.41 -12.58
N ARG A 47 19.95 -9.56 -11.57
CA ARG A 47 18.73 -9.52 -10.75
C ARG A 47 18.26 -8.11 -10.46
N GLY A 48 16.94 -7.97 -10.30
CA GLY A 48 16.31 -6.70 -9.99
C GLY A 48 14.91 -6.85 -9.43
N VAL A 49 14.25 -5.71 -9.23
CA VAL A 49 12.88 -5.60 -8.76
C VAL A 49 12.17 -4.56 -9.61
N LEU A 50 10.99 -4.91 -10.10
CA LEU A 50 10.08 -4.02 -10.82
C LEU A 50 8.77 -3.97 -10.04
N TYR A 51 8.67 -3.08 -9.07
CA TYR A 51 7.56 -3.02 -8.12
C TYR A 51 6.55 -1.93 -8.51
N PRO A 52 5.34 -2.27 -8.97
CA PRO A 52 4.28 -1.30 -9.14
C PRO A 52 3.68 -0.92 -7.79
N LEU A 53 3.72 0.37 -7.43
CA LEU A 53 3.08 0.89 -6.22
C LEU A 53 1.58 1.08 -6.43
N GLN A 54 0.85 -0.02 -6.59
CA GLN A 54 -0.60 -0.03 -6.78
C GLN A 54 -1.21 -1.33 -6.25
N SER A 55 -2.44 -1.25 -5.74
CA SER A 55 -3.26 -2.44 -5.48
C SER A 55 -3.80 -3.00 -6.80
N LEU A 56 -3.27 -4.14 -7.24
CA LEU A 56 -3.70 -4.80 -8.47
C LEU A 56 -4.82 -5.81 -8.16
N SER A 57 -6.03 -5.53 -8.63
CA SER A 57 -7.22 -6.38 -8.45
C SER A 57 -7.73 -6.91 -9.79
N GLY A 58 -6.97 -7.81 -10.42
CA GLY A 58 -7.37 -8.59 -11.62
C GLY A 58 -7.73 -7.80 -12.89
N SER A 59 -7.82 -6.48 -12.81
CA SER A 59 -8.14 -5.55 -13.88
C SER A 59 -6.99 -4.58 -14.05
N ILE A 60 -6.70 -4.20 -15.30
CA ILE A 60 -5.67 -3.22 -15.61
C ILE A 60 -6.25 -1.83 -15.30
N PRO A 61 -5.61 -1.03 -14.45
CA PRO A 61 -6.05 0.34 -14.19
C PRO A 61 -6.06 1.15 -15.49
N GLU A 62 -7.14 1.91 -15.73
CA GLU A 62 -7.27 2.77 -16.93
C GLU A 62 -6.10 3.75 -17.09
N LYS A 63 -5.47 4.13 -15.96
CA LYS A 63 -4.37 5.09 -15.86
C LYS A 63 -3.06 4.42 -15.42
N ILE A 64 -2.71 3.28 -16.02
CA ILE A 64 -1.46 2.57 -15.70
C ILE A 64 -0.22 3.46 -15.80
N ARG A 65 -0.24 4.44 -16.73
CA ARG A 65 0.85 5.41 -16.91
C ARG A 65 1.13 6.29 -15.70
N GLU A 66 0.16 6.48 -14.82
CA GLU A 66 0.29 7.34 -13.63
C GLU A 66 0.82 6.56 -12.41
N ILE A 67 0.91 5.23 -12.48
CA ILE A 67 1.30 4.36 -11.37
C ILE A 67 2.82 4.40 -11.18
N PRO A 68 3.33 4.77 -10.00
CA PRO A 68 4.77 4.71 -9.75
C PRO A 68 5.30 3.28 -9.89
N LEU A 69 6.34 3.11 -10.72
CA LEU A 69 7.13 1.89 -10.79
C LEU A 69 8.45 2.09 -10.07
N CYS A 70 8.60 1.37 -8.96
CA CYS A 70 9.82 1.34 -8.17
C CYS A 70 10.79 0.30 -8.73
N VAL A 71 12.02 0.72 -9.03
CA VAL A 71 13.04 -0.08 -9.71
C VAL A 71 14.29 -0.24 -8.83
N GLU A 72 14.74 -1.49 -8.71
CA GLU A 72 16.01 -1.87 -8.07
C GLU A 72 16.75 -2.84 -9.00
N ALA A 73 18.08 -2.78 -9.06
CA ALA A 73 18.87 -3.74 -9.82
C ALA A 73 20.26 -3.94 -9.20
N SER A 74 20.88 -5.09 -9.49
CA SER A 74 22.20 -5.48 -8.96
C SER A 74 23.36 -4.66 -9.51
N SER A 75 23.19 -4.00 -10.65
CA SER A 75 24.22 -3.17 -11.29
C SER A 75 23.58 -1.95 -11.96
N GLU A 76 24.41 -0.95 -12.29
CA GLU A 76 23.95 0.25 -12.99
C GLU A 76 23.46 -0.05 -14.41
N GLU A 77 24.12 -0.97 -15.11
CA GLU A 77 23.71 -1.41 -16.45
C GLU A 77 22.32 -2.09 -16.42
N ASP A 78 22.11 -2.97 -15.43
CA ASP A 78 20.83 -3.63 -15.21
C ASP A 78 19.73 -2.64 -14.83
N TYR A 79 20.06 -1.65 -14.00
CA TYR A 79 19.14 -0.59 -13.63
C TYR A 79 18.67 0.19 -14.87
N GLN A 80 19.59 0.63 -15.74
CA GLN A 80 19.24 1.36 -16.96
C GLN A 80 18.38 0.53 -17.92
N LEU A 81 18.61 -0.77 -18.01
CA LEU A 81 17.75 -1.67 -18.79
C LEU A 81 16.34 -1.75 -18.19
N LEU A 82 16.24 -1.96 -16.87
CA LEU A 82 14.97 -2.10 -16.18
C LEU A 82 14.17 -0.80 -16.16
N GLU A 83 14.85 0.34 -16.01
CA GLU A 83 14.29 1.68 -16.04
C GLU A 83 13.67 1.96 -17.42
N LYS A 84 14.39 1.65 -18.52
CA LYS A 84 13.84 1.77 -19.88
C LYS A 84 12.57 0.94 -20.06
N LEU A 85 12.58 -0.30 -19.57
CA LEU A 85 11.39 -1.16 -19.60
C LEU A 85 10.24 -0.57 -18.76
N ALA A 86 10.54 -0.05 -17.57
CA ALA A 86 9.55 0.57 -16.69
C ALA A 86 8.90 1.81 -17.34
N TYR A 87 9.69 2.65 -18.02
CA TYR A 87 9.17 3.82 -18.74
C TYR A 87 8.27 3.48 -19.95
N CYS A 88 8.34 2.24 -20.47
CA CYS A 88 7.37 1.78 -21.45
C CYS A 88 5.96 1.53 -20.85
N ILE A 89 5.88 1.36 -19.53
CA ILE A 89 4.65 1.01 -18.80
C ILE A 89 4.10 2.22 -18.03
N SER A 90 4.98 3.01 -17.42
CA SER A 90 4.64 4.15 -16.57
C SER A 90 5.42 5.41 -16.93
N ASP A 91 4.80 6.57 -16.78
CA ASP A 91 5.46 7.87 -16.88
C ASP A 91 6.18 8.23 -15.56
N ARG A 92 6.04 7.40 -14.52
CA ARG A 92 6.64 7.58 -13.18
C ARG A 92 7.48 6.37 -12.80
N VAL A 93 8.80 6.53 -12.87
CA VAL A 93 9.77 5.49 -12.48
C VAL A 93 10.68 6.05 -11.41
N GLU A 94 10.86 5.30 -10.32
CA GLU A 94 11.64 5.72 -9.16
C GLU A 94 12.67 4.66 -8.81
N ARG A 95 13.94 5.06 -8.65
CA ARG A 95 14.98 4.17 -8.12
C ARG A 95 14.82 4.04 -6.61
N ILE A 96 14.77 2.80 -6.12
CA ILE A 96 14.63 2.53 -4.69
C ILE A 96 15.40 1.26 -4.31
N ASN A 97 15.97 1.21 -3.11
CA ASN A 97 16.59 -0.02 -2.60
C ASN A 97 15.59 -0.90 -1.84
N SER A 98 15.99 -2.13 -1.52
CA SER A 98 15.13 -3.11 -0.82
C SER A 98 14.63 -2.63 0.54
N GLU A 99 15.41 -1.84 1.28
CA GLU A 99 14.98 -1.33 2.59
C GLU A 99 13.95 -0.20 2.43
N GLU A 100 14.24 0.78 1.58
CA GLU A 100 13.31 1.86 1.26
C GLU A 100 11.98 1.32 0.70
N ARG A 101 12.04 0.32 -0.19
CA ARG A 101 10.85 -0.34 -0.76
C ARG A 101 10.02 -1.03 0.31
N ARG A 102 10.66 -1.69 1.29
CA ARG A 102 9.99 -2.33 2.41
C ARG A 102 9.25 -1.31 3.28
N GLN A 103 9.89 -0.18 3.58
CA GLN A 103 9.26 0.92 4.33
C GLN A 103 8.10 1.53 3.55
N LEU A 104 8.29 1.76 2.25
CA LEU A 104 7.23 2.26 1.36
C LEU A 104 6.04 1.29 1.29
N HIS A 105 6.30 -0.02 1.22
CA HIS A 105 5.25 -1.03 1.22
C HIS A 105 4.45 -1.01 2.53
N LEU A 106 5.11 -0.91 3.68
CA LEU A 106 4.43 -0.73 4.97
C LEU A 106 3.56 0.53 4.98
N ALA A 107 4.08 1.66 4.50
CA ALA A 107 3.30 2.90 4.40
C ALA A 107 2.09 2.74 3.46
N ALA A 108 2.24 2.00 2.35
CA ALA A 108 1.15 1.72 1.43
C ALA A 108 0.04 0.85 2.05
N VAL A 109 0.40 -0.11 2.92
CA VAL A 109 -0.57 -0.90 3.69
C VAL A 109 -1.44 0.02 4.55
N PHE A 110 -0.84 0.99 5.26
CA PHE A 110 -1.59 1.98 6.03
C PHE A 110 -2.46 2.87 5.13
N ALA A 111 -1.89 3.42 4.06
CA ALA A 111 -2.54 4.40 3.20
C ALA A 111 -3.66 3.82 2.31
N ASN A 112 -3.62 2.51 2.02
CA ASN A 112 -4.56 1.87 1.12
C ASN A 112 -5.30 0.69 1.75
N ASN A 113 -4.59 -0.33 2.25
CA ASN A 113 -5.25 -1.55 2.73
C ASN A 113 -6.05 -1.31 4.00
N PHE A 114 -5.45 -0.63 4.98
CA PHE A 114 -6.15 -0.30 6.23
C PHE A 114 -7.26 0.72 5.99
N SER A 115 -7.05 1.75 5.15
CA SER A 115 -8.11 2.67 4.76
C SER A 115 -9.31 1.95 4.12
N ASN A 116 -9.07 1.03 3.19
CA ASN A 116 -10.14 0.21 2.61
C ASN A 116 -10.82 -0.68 3.65
N HIS A 117 -10.07 -1.25 4.60
CA HIS A 117 -10.67 -1.99 5.69
C HIS A 117 -11.58 -1.12 6.56
N MET A 118 -11.20 0.13 6.85
CA MET A 118 -12.07 1.07 7.57
C MET A 118 -13.39 1.33 6.82
N PHE A 119 -13.35 1.40 5.49
CA PHE A 119 -14.58 1.49 4.67
C PHE A 119 -15.44 0.23 4.79
N CYS A 120 -14.82 -0.96 4.85
CA CYS A 120 -15.53 -2.22 5.09
C CYS A 120 -16.23 -2.22 6.45
N LEU A 121 -15.53 -1.84 7.52
CA LEU A 121 -16.10 -1.78 8.88
C LEU A 121 -17.25 -0.76 8.96
N ALA A 122 -17.11 0.40 8.31
CA ALA A 122 -18.20 1.37 8.22
C ALA A 122 -19.42 0.80 7.45
N SER A 123 -19.19 0.04 6.38
CA SER A 123 -20.26 -0.63 5.64
C SER A 123 -20.95 -1.72 6.47
N GLU A 124 -20.23 -2.45 7.33
CA GLU A 124 -20.80 -3.42 8.28
C GLU A 124 -21.73 -2.71 9.27
N ILE A 125 -21.28 -1.62 9.89
CA ILE A 125 -22.09 -0.80 10.82
C ILE A 125 -23.36 -0.29 10.13
N CYS A 126 -23.23 0.26 8.92
CA CYS A 126 -24.37 0.73 8.12
C CYS A 126 -25.39 -0.39 7.85
N LYS A 127 -24.90 -1.57 7.43
CA LYS A 127 -25.73 -2.73 7.12
C LYS A 127 -26.53 -3.21 8.33
N ASP A 128 -25.89 -3.29 9.49
CA ASP A 128 -26.53 -3.77 10.73
C ASP A 128 -27.67 -2.86 11.20
N HIS A 129 -27.67 -1.60 10.79
CA HIS A 129 -28.67 -0.59 11.15
C HIS A 129 -29.59 -0.18 9.99
N GLY A 130 -29.52 -0.88 8.85
CA GLY A 130 -30.35 -0.57 7.67
C GLY A 130 -30.05 0.79 7.02
N VAL A 131 -28.86 1.34 7.24
CA VAL A 131 -28.41 2.61 6.67
C VAL A 131 -27.70 2.36 5.33
N PRO A 132 -28.08 3.04 4.23
CA PRO A 132 -27.37 2.90 2.96
C PRO A 132 -25.93 3.41 3.03
N PHE A 133 -24.95 2.55 2.70
CA PHE A 133 -23.52 2.93 2.68
C PHE A 133 -23.21 4.06 1.69
N ASP A 134 -24.02 4.22 0.64
CA ASP A 134 -23.84 5.28 -0.37
C ASP A 134 -23.88 6.69 0.24
N LEU A 135 -24.52 6.87 1.40
CA LEU A 135 -24.49 8.13 2.15
C LEU A 135 -23.09 8.52 2.62
N LEU A 136 -22.17 7.56 2.80
CA LEU A 136 -20.79 7.81 3.22
C LEU A 136 -19.84 8.12 2.05
N ARG A 137 -20.22 7.80 0.80
CA ARG A 137 -19.33 8.01 -0.37
C ARG A 137 -18.91 9.46 -0.58
N PRO A 138 -19.79 10.48 -0.45
CA PRO A 138 -19.37 11.88 -0.54
C PRO A 138 -18.33 12.26 0.52
N LEU A 139 -18.50 11.77 1.75
CA LEU A 139 -17.57 12.01 2.85
C LEU A 139 -16.20 11.38 2.58
N ILE A 140 -16.16 10.13 2.12
CA ILE A 140 -14.92 9.43 1.74
C ILE A 140 -14.20 10.21 0.63
N ARG A 141 -14.93 10.64 -0.40
CA ARG A 141 -14.37 11.40 -1.53
C ARG A 141 -13.75 12.71 -1.05
N GLU A 142 -14.42 13.45 -0.18
CA GLU A 142 -13.92 14.71 0.35
C GLU A 142 -12.63 14.51 1.17
N SER A 143 -12.58 13.48 2.01
CA SER A 143 -11.37 13.12 2.75
C SER A 143 -10.20 12.80 1.82
N CYS A 144 -10.42 12.01 0.76
CA CYS A 144 -9.41 11.73 -0.25
C CYS A 144 -8.97 13.01 -1.01
N ASN A 145 -9.91 13.91 -1.36
CA ASN A 145 -9.57 15.14 -2.05
C ASN A 145 -8.73 16.10 -1.19
N LYS A 146 -8.97 16.14 0.12
CA LYS A 146 -8.22 16.98 1.06
C LYS A 146 -6.76 16.55 1.17
N ILE A 147 -6.47 15.26 1.29
CA ILE A 147 -5.09 14.76 1.42
C ILE A 147 -4.24 15.00 0.15
N MET A 148 -4.87 15.27 -1.00
CA MET A 148 -4.15 15.64 -2.22
C MET A 148 -3.61 17.09 -2.17
N LYS A 149 -4.09 17.90 -1.23
CA LYS A 149 -3.79 19.35 -1.13
C LYS A 149 -3.19 19.76 0.21
N LEU A 150 -3.48 19.01 1.25
CA LEU A 150 -3.12 19.28 2.65
C LEU A 150 -2.48 18.04 3.25
N THR A 151 -1.71 18.21 4.32
CA THR A 151 -1.10 17.08 5.01
C THR A 151 -2.14 16.27 5.81
N PRO A 152 -1.93 14.94 6.02
CA PRO A 152 -2.78 14.13 6.89
C PRO A 152 -2.95 14.72 8.30
N HIS A 153 -1.90 15.35 8.83
CA HIS A 153 -1.92 16.02 10.13
C HIS A 153 -2.91 17.18 10.16
N GLU A 154 -2.88 18.06 9.16
CA GLU A 154 -3.75 19.23 9.10
C GLU A 154 -5.23 18.85 8.98
N VAL A 155 -5.54 17.80 8.21
CA VAL A 155 -6.93 17.45 7.85
C VAL A 155 -7.68 16.62 8.89
N GLN A 156 -7.01 16.10 9.92
CA GLN A 156 -7.66 15.24 10.92
C GLN A 156 -8.86 15.96 11.56
N THR A 157 -9.96 15.27 11.83
CA THR A 157 -11.09 15.85 12.59
C THR A 157 -11.71 14.77 13.49
N GLY A 158 -12.86 15.07 14.10
CA GLY A 158 -13.61 14.11 14.90
C GLY A 158 -13.39 14.24 16.41
N PRO A 159 -14.12 13.44 17.20
CA PRO A 159 -14.15 13.55 18.66
C PRO A 159 -12.78 13.27 19.30
N ALA A 160 -12.04 12.27 18.81
CA ALA A 160 -10.68 11.97 19.28
C ALA A 160 -9.70 13.15 19.11
N ARG A 161 -9.77 13.90 17.99
CA ARG A 161 -8.90 15.08 17.79
C ARG A 161 -9.21 16.20 18.79
N ARG A 162 -10.47 16.36 19.19
CA ARG A 162 -10.90 17.45 20.10
C ARG A 162 -10.95 17.04 21.57
N GLY A 163 -10.62 15.79 21.92
CA GLY A 163 -10.74 15.29 23.28
C GLY A 163 -12.19 15.18 23.78
N ASP A 164 -13.14 14.95 22.87
CA ASP A 164 -14.57 14.83 23.16
C ASP A 164 -14.88 13.44 23.76
N GLN A 165 -14.58 13.29 25.06
CA GLN A 165 -14.66 12.01 25.75
C GLN A 165 -16.09 11.47 25.84
N GLU A 166 -17.08 12.36 26.02
CA GLU A 166 -18.50 11.99 26.07
C GLU A 166 -18.93 11.28 24.78
N THR A 167 -18.64 11.87 23.61
CA THR A 167 -18.94 11.23 22.32
C THR A 167 -18.16 9.92 22.12
N ILE A 168 -16.91 9.84 22.60
CA ILE A 168 -16.10 8.63 22.52
C ILE A 168 -16.73 7.49 23.32
N ASP A 169 -17.17 7.78 24.55
CA ASP A 169 -17.77 6.79 25.44
C ASP A 169 -19.11 6.29 24.88
N GLU A 170 -19.96 7.19 24.36
CA GLU A 170 -21.20 6.82 23.66
C GLU A 170 -20.93 5.88 22.46
N HIS A 171 -19.94 6.21 21.63
CA HIS A 171 -19.57 5.34 20.50
C HIS A 171 -19.07 3.96 20.98
N LEU A 172 -18.32 3.89 22.08
CA LEU A 172 -17.83 2.63 22.63
C LEU A 172 -18.99 1.75 23.15
N GLU A 173 -20.00 2.35 23.76
CA GLU A 173 -21.22 1.66 24.18
C GLU A 173 -22.02 1.13 22.98
N MET A 174 -22.16 1.93 21.92
CA MET A 174 -22.83 1.53 20.68
C MET A 174 -22.16 0.30 20.02
N LEU A 175 -20.83 0.24 20.06
CA LEU A 175 -20.05 -0.84 19.45
C LEU A 175 -20.08 -2.14 20.25
N LYS A 176 -20.53 -2.12 21.52
CA LYS A 176 -20.54 -3.25 22.46
C LYS A 176 -19.16 -3.93 22.57
N GLU A 177 -19.04 -5.09 23.24
CA GLU A 177 -17.79 -5.85 23.32
C GLU A 177 -17.43 -6.58 22.00
N SER A 178 -17.33 -5.82 20.91
CA SER A 178 -17.02 -6.32 19.58
C SER A 178 -15.56 -6.06 19.18
N ARG A 179 -15.12 -6.70 18.09
CA ARG A 179 -13.84 -6.37 17.43
C ARG A 179 -13.75 -4.89 17.07
N LEU A 180 -14.87 -4.26 16.71
CA LEU A 180 -14.93 -2.85 16.32
C LEU A 180 -14.58 -1.92 17.48
N GLN A 181 -15.02 -2.26 18.69
CA GLN A 181 -14.73 -1.46 19.89
C GLN A 181 -13.22 -1.36 20.12
N LYS A 182 -12.50 -2.49 20.02
CA LYS A 182 -11.03 -2.50 20.15
C LYS A 182 -10.34 -1.64 19.10
N ILE A 183 -10.76 -1.76 17.83
CA ILE A 183 -10.21 -0.96 16.73
C ILE A 183 -10.48 0.53 16.97
N TYR A 184 -11.71 0.88 17.35
CA TYR A 184 -12.11 2.25 17.63
C TYR A 184 -11.31 2.86 18.79
N SER A 185 -11.13 2.12 19.90
CA SER A 185 -10.30 2.55 21.03
C SER A 185 -8.86 2.81 20.60
N THR A 186 -8.22 1.84 19.93
CA THR A 186 -6.81 1.97 19.50
C THR A 186 -6.62 3.16 18.54
N LEU A 187 -7.53 3.37 17.60
CA LEU A 187 -7.43 4.51 16.67
C LEU A 187 -7.68 5.84 17.37
N SER A 188 -8.65 5.90 18.29
CA SER A 188 -8.94 7.12 19.06
C SER A 188 -7.77 7.52 19.95
N GLU A 189 -7.17 6.56 20.66
CA GLU A 189 -5.97 6.75 21.48
C GLU A 189 -4.78 7.18 20.61
N SER A 190 -4.58 6.55 19.45
CA SER A 190 -3.51 6.93 18.52
C SER A 190 -3.68 8.37 18.04
N ILE A 191 -4.91 8.78 17.66
CA ILE A 191 -5.21 10.16 17.27
C ILE A 191 -4.94 11.11 18.44
N GLN A 192 -5.49 10.84 19.62
CA GLN A 192 -5.25 11.68 20.80
C GLN A 192 -3.77 11.81 21.14
N THR A 193 -2.98 10.75 20.99
CA THR A 193 -1.52 10.78 21.21
C THR A 193 -0.81 11.63 20.17
N THR A 194 -1.24 11.58 18.90
CA THR A 194 -0.68 12.39 17.83
C THR A 194 -0.97 13.88 17.99
N TYR A 195 -2.19 14.26 18.37
CA TYR A 195 -2.64 15.67 18.36
C TYR A 195 -2.73 16.32 19.76
N GLY A 196 -2.81 15.53 20.84
CA GLY A 196 -3.07 16.01 22.20
C GLY A 196 -1.90 16.77 22.87
N LYS A 197 -0.79 17.00 22.15
CA LYS A 197 0.34 17.81 22.62
C LYS A 197 0.35 19.24 22.06
N GLU A 198 -0.57 19.59 21.17
CA GLU A 198 -0.72 20.96 20.68
C GLU A 198 -1.70 21.72 21.58
N LEU A 199 -1.17 22.29 22.68
CA LEU A 199 -1.80 23.37 23.44
C LEU A 199 -1.01 24.66 23.22
#